data_AF-A0A9E4BXQ7-F1
#
_entry.id   AF-A0A9E4BXQ7-F1
#
_cell.length_a   1.000
_cell.length_b   1.000
_cell.length_c   1.000
_cell.angle_alpha   90.00
_cell.angle_beta   90.00
_cell.angle_gamma   90.00
#
_symmetry.space_group_name_H-M   'P 1'
#
loop_
_entity.id
_entity.type
_entity.pdbx_description
1 polymer ?
#
loop_
_entity_poly.entity_id
_entity_poly.type
_entity_poly.pdbx_seq_one_letter_code
_entity_poly.pdbx_strand_id
1 'polypeptide(L)'
;MSLIDATADFRPLIAATRDTECRVHGVIRNNVDSDRLGAAPIAMVRAAATNYWAQGVDGLNLVHWAGSWPYGPSFYEQLRELPHPDVMAVKDKIYAIPTPTGRSAAQPRTEPGLVMQLPASLALDQPVALELPISDDLPRWGAVGRVHEVILRIRLMRATDRDRLSFKLNGDELPAHITRKIDHIYQMTAPRYRSHSSYWFVFRLDEAHWPAQGTNVVEVTLHERDSEATPHIYVRDVELEVRYLRGKSTHLGEHNTDPDLGPYECAVT
;
A
#
# COMPACT_ATOMS: atom_id res chain seq x y z
N MET A 1 1.55 -0.71 -18.75
CA MET A 1 2.73 -0.68 -17.86
C MET A 1 2.51 -1.72 -16.79
N SER A 2 3.54 -2.45 -16.37
CA SER A 2 3.40 -3.63 -15.51
C SER A 2 3.71 -3.24 -14.07
N LEU A 3 2.69 -2.80 -13.33
CA LEU A 3 2.79 -2.37 -11.93
C LEU A 3 2.88 -3.57 -10.99
N ILE A 4 3.51 -3.40 -9.83
CA ILE A 4 3.31 -4.30 -8.69
C ILE A 4 1.84 -4.21 -8.25
N ASP A 5 1.23 -5.35 -7.94
CA ASP A 5 -0.19 -5.43 -7.63
C ASP A 5 -0.47 -6.39 -6.50
N ALA A 6 -0.55 -5.89 -5.26
CA ALA A 6 -0.91 -6.72 -4.12
C ALA A 6 -2.40 -7.14 -4.14
N THR A 7 -3.20 -6.62 -5.09
CA THR A 7 -4.65 -6.85 -5.19
C THR A 7 -5.05 -7.93 -6.19
N ALA A 8 -4.08 -8.51 -6.92
CA ALA A 8 -4.32 -9.54 -7.92
C ALA A 8 -5.01 -10.78 -7.31
N ASP A 9 -6.04 -11.28 -7.99
CA ASP A 9 -6.82 -12.46 -7.59
C ASP A 9 -6.54 -13.67 -8.48
N PHE A 10 -5.83 -14.66 -7.92
CA PHE A 10 -5.50 -15.94 -8.54
C PHE A 10 -6.48 -17.05 -8.16
N ARG A 11 -7.42 -16.81 -7.24
CA ARG A 11 -8.37 -17.84 -6.77
C ARG A 11 -9.18 -18.48 -7.91
N PRO A 12 -9.64 -17.73 -8.95
CA PRO A 12 -10.30 -18.36 -10.09
C PRO A 12 -9.40 -19.35 -10.86
N LEU A 13 -8.12 -19.03 -11.02
CA LEU A 13 -7.15 -19.91 -11.68
C LEU A 13 -6.87 -21.14 -10.83
N ILE A 14 -6.67 -20.96 -9.52
CA ILE A 14 -6.45 -22.06 -8.56
C ILE A 14 -7.67 -23.00 -8.54
N ALA A 15 -8.89 -22.44 -8.56
CA ALA A 15 -10.09 -23.23 -8.63
C ALA A 15 -10.18 -24.04 -9.94
N ALA A 16 -9.77 -23.46 -11.06
CA ALA A 16 -9.76 -24.13 -12.36
C ALA A 16 -8.72 -25.26 -12.46
N THR A 17 -7.64 -25.22 -11.69
CA THR A 17 -6.54 -26.21 -11.76
C THR A 17 -6.55 -27.26 -10.64
N ARG A 18 -7.48 -27.18 -9.68
CA ARG A 18 -7.52 -27.97 -8.43
C ARG A 18 -7.25 -29.47 -8.60
N ASP A 19 -7.76 -30.09 -9.66
CA ASP A 19 -7.67 -31.53 -9.91
C ASP A 19 -6.76 -31.86 -11.11
N THR A 20 -5.76 -31.02 -11.36
CA THR A 20 -4.81 -31.15 -12.47
C THR A 20 -3.37 -31.04 -11.99
N GLU A 21 -2.40 -31.39 -12.84
CA GLU A 21 -0.98 -31.14 -12.57
C GLU A 21 -0.55 -29.68 -12.90
N CYS A 22 -1.49 -28.84 -13.32
CA CYS A 22 -1.20 -27.46 -13.71
C CYS A 22 -0.95 -26.59 -12.48
N ARG A 23 0.23 -25.95 -12.44
CA ARG A 23 0.64 -25.05 -11.35
C ARG A 23 0.30 -23.61 -11.65
N VAL A 24 -0.22 -22.91 -10.66
CA VAL A 24 -0.53 -21.48 -10.72
C VAL A 24 0.58 -20.69 -10.03
N HIS A 25 1.29 -19.86 -10.81
CA HIS A 25 2.35 -19.01 -10.27
C HIS A 25 1.90 -17.55 -10.23
N GLY A 26 1.96 -16.93 -9.06
CA GLY A 26 1.67 -15.50 -8.88
C GLY A 26 2.79 -14.64 -9.47
N VAL A 27 2.45 -13.71 -10.35
CA VAL A 27 3.44 -12.82 -11.00
C VAL A 27 3.73 -11.60 -10.13
N ILE A 28 4.97 -11.47 -9.66
CA ILE A 28 5.45 -10.29 -8.93
C ILE A 28 6.26 -9.40 -9.88
N ARG A 29 5.77 -8.18 -10.04
CA ARG A 29 6.43 -7.09 -10.77
C ARG A 29 7.06 -6.14 -9.74
N ASN A 30 8.09 -5.38 -10.10
CA ASN A 30 8.81 -4.51 -9.18
C ASN A 30 8.61 -3.01 -9.44
N ASN A 31 7.72 -2.62 -10.34
CA ASN A 31 7.53 -1.22 -10.72
C ASN A 31 6.31 -0.62 -10.01
N VAL A 32 6.47 0.55 -9.39
CA VAL A 32 5.41 1.34 -8.74
C VAL A 32 5.04 2.56 -9.61
N ASP A 33 6.07 3.23 -10.15
CA ASP A 33 5.95 4.44 -10.96
C ASP A 33 5.09 5.57 -10.37
N SER A 34 5.16 5.78 -9.05
CA SER A 34 4.60 6.96 -8.40
C SER A 34 5.57 8.15 -8.41
N ASP A 35 5.07 9.31 -7.99
CA ASP A 35 5.87 10.53 -7.79
C ASP A 35 6.87 10.41 -6.64
N ARG A 36 6.73 9.36 -5.83
CA ARG A 36 7.60 9.04 -4.69
C ARG A 36 8.48 7.81 -4.95
N LEU A 37 7.98 6.79 -5.63
CA LEU A 37 8.65 5.50 -5.82
C LEU A 37 8.68 5.08 -7.29
N GLY A 38 9.83 4.60 -7.76
CA GLY A 38 9.95 4.00 -9.09
C GLY A 38 9.82 2.50 -9.04
N ALA A 39 10.75 1.90 -8.31
CA ALA A 39 10.70 0.50 -7.98
C ALA A 39 10.06 0.31 -6.60
N ALA A 40 9.44 -0.85 -6.41
CA ALA A 40 8.84 -1.28 -5.17
C ALA A 40 9.95 -1.52 -4.12
N PRO A 41 9.87 -0.92 -2.92
CA PRO A 41 10.69 -1.35 -1.80
C PRO A 41 10.32 -2.77 -1.39
N ILE A 42 11.23 -3.45 -0.67
CA ILE A 42 11.04 -4.83 -0.22
C ILE A 42 9.73 -5.03 0.55
N ALA A 43 9.27 -4.03 1.31
CA ALA A 43 8.01 -4.10 2.04
C ALA A 43 6.77 -4.22 1.12
N MET A 44 6.76 -3.57 -0.05
CA MET A 44 5.68 -3.74 -1.03
C MET A 44 5.76 -5.11 -1.72
N VAL A 45 6.97 -5.57 -2.00
CA VAL A 45 7.22 -6.91 -2.57
C VAL A 45 6.74 -8.01 -1.62
N ARG A 46 7.05 -7.90 -0.31
CA ARG A 46 6.55 -8.80 0.73
C ARG A 46 5.03 -8.82 0.76
N ALA A 47 4.38 -7.65 0.77
CA ALA A 47 2.93 -7.53 0.80
C ALA A 47 2.24 -8.26 -0.37
N ALA A 48 2.74 -8.05 -1.59
CA ALA A 48 2.24 -8.76 -2.77
C ALA A 48 2.47 -10.27 -2.65
N ALA A 49 3.69 -10.69 -2.30
CA ALA A 49 4.03 -12.11 -2.16
C ALA A 49 3.17 -12.83 -1.12
N THR A 50 3.01 -12.25 0.07
CA THR A 50 2.20 -12.87 1.14
C THR A 50 0.72 -12.90 0.79
N ASN A 51 0.20 -11.90 0.08
CA ASN A 51 -1.17 -11.97 -0.46
C ASN A 51 -1.34 -13.11 -1.46
N TYR A 52 -0.36 -13.34 -2.33
CA TYR A 52 -0.44 -14.41 -3.32
C TYR A 52 -0.32 -15.78 -2.66
N TRP A 53 0.62 -15.94 -1.72
CA TRP A 53 0.74 -17.16 -0.91
C TRP A 53 -0.53 -17.46 -0.13
N ALA A 54 -1.17 -16.44 0.46
CA ALA A 54 -2.44 -16.61 1.19
C ALA A 54 -3.60 -17.09 0.29
N GLN A 55 -3.53 -16.88 -1.02
CA GLN A 55 -4.50 -17.41 -1.98
C GLN A 55 -4.25 -18.88 -2.34
N GLY A 56 -3.05 -19.40 -2.07
CA GLY A 56 -2.67 -20.80 -2.36
C GLY A 56 -1.97 -21.00 -3.70
N VAL A 57 -1.27 -20.00 -4.24
CA VAL A 57 -0.43 -20.19 -5.45
C VAL A 57 0.66 -21.23 -5.20
N ASP A 58 1.05 -21.96 -6.24
CA ASP A 58 2.10 -22.99 -6.19
C ASP A 58 3.52 -22.41 -6.23
N GLY A 59 3.64 -21.15 -6.64
CA GLY A 59 4.92 -20.48 -6.80
C GLY A 59 4.79 -19.00 -7.13
N LEU A 60 5.92 -18.33 -7.15
CA LEU A 60 6.04 -16.93 -7.55
C LEU A 60 6.91 -16.81 -8.81
N ASN A 61 6.54 -15.92 -9.71
CA ASN A 61 7.32 -15.59 -10.90
C ASN A 61 7.71 -14.10 -10.87
N LEU A 62 9.01 -13.82 -10.98
CA LEU A 62 9.55 -12.47 -10.94
C LEU A 62 9.69 -11.91 -12.36
N VAL A 63 8.79 -11.01 -12.74
CA VAL A 63 8.71 -10.49 -14.12
C VAL A 63 9.22 -9.04 -14.18
N HIS A 64 10.13 -8.78 -15.12
CA HIS A 64 10.78 -7.48 -15.36
C HIS A 64 11.74 -6.99 -14.27
N TRP A 65 12.22 -7.91 -13.42
CA TRP A 65 13.22 -7.60 -12.39
C TRP A 65 14.63 -7.36 -12.94
N ALA A 66 14.86 -7.61 -14.25
CA ALA A 66 16.13 -7.32 -14.92
C ALA A 66 16.52 -5.83 -14.84
N GLY A 67 15.55 -4.92 -14.66
CA GLY A 67 15.82 -3.50 -14.42
C GLY A 67 16.55 -3.21 -13.10
N SER A 68 16.66 -4.19 -12.20
CA SER A 68 17.42 -4.09 -10.95
C SER A 68 18.91 -4.44 -11.11
N TRP A 69 19.39 -4.74 -12.32
CA TRP A 69 20.81 -4.95 -12.58
C TRP A 69 21.60 -3.63 -12.48
N PRO A 70 22.77 -3.60 -11.81
CA PRO A 70 23.44 -4.71 -11.13
C PRO A 70 22.80 -5.08 -9.79
N TYR A 71 22.68 -6.37 -9.52
CA TYR A 71 22.00 -6.88 -8.33
C TYR A 71 22.82 -6.66 -7.06
N GLY A 72 22.29 -5.82 -6.16
CA GLY A 72 22.89 -5.53 -4.86
C GLY A 72 22.33 -6.37 -3.70
N PRO A 73 22.83 -6.15 -2.47
CA PRO A 73 22.39 -6.89 -1.28
C PRO A 73 20.86 -6.89 -1.05
N SER A 74 20.20 -5.74 -1.27
CA SER A 74 18.74 -5.59 -1.10
C SER A 74 17.92 -6.40 -2.12
N PHE A 75 18.48 -6.70 -3.29
CA PHE A 75 17.86 -7.58 -4.27
C PHE A 75 17.93 -9.03 -3.80
N TYR A 76 19.11 -9.48 -3.34
CA TYR A 76 19.27 -10.85 -2.83
C TYR A 76 18.49 -11.10 -1.54
N GLU A 77 18.30 -10.08 -0.69
CA GLU A 77 17.42 -10.18 0.46
C GLU A 77 15.99 -10.57 0.05
N GLN A 78 15.44 -9.90 -0.97
CA GLN A 78 14.11 -10.25 -1.51
C GLN A 78 14.06 -11.70 -1.98
N LEU A 79 15.06 -12.15 -2.76
CA LEU A 79 15.09 -13.53 -3.29
C LEU A 79 15.14 -14.60 -2.19
N ARG A 80 15.76 -14.31 -1.05
CA ARG A 80 15.83 -15.24 0.08
C ARG A 80 14.53 -15.31 0.89
N GLU A 81 13.71 -14.27 0.84
CA GLU A 81 12.47 -14.18 1.62
C GLU A 81 11.24 -14.64 0.85
N LEU A 82 11.16 -14.31 -0.43
CA LEU A 82 9.96 -14.53 -1.25
C LEU A 82 9.42 -15.97 -1.23
N PRO A 83 10.26 -17.04 -1.21
CA PRO A 83 9.76 -18.41 -1.10
C PRO A 83 9.16 -18.78 0.27
N HIS A 84 9.33 -17.93 1.29
CA HIS A 84 9.08 -18.26 2.70
C HIS A 84 8.09 -17.26 3.34
N PRO A 85 6.76 -17.49 3.21
CA PRO A 85 5.75 -16.61 3.79
C PRO A 85 5.84 -16.52 5.33
N ASP A 86 6.30 -17.57 6.00
CA ASP A 86 6.56 -17.62 7.44
C ASP A 86 7.67 -16.63 7.87
N VAL A 87 8.74 -16.52 7.08
CA VAL A 87 9.82 -15.55 7.30
C VAL A 87 9.33 -14.11 7.10
N MET A 88 8.41 -13.89 6.15
CA MET A 88 7.84 -12.58 5.86
C MET A 88 6.73 -12.17 6.84
N ALA A 89 6.13 -13.11 7.58
CA ALA A 89 4.95 -12.87 8.40
C ALA A 89 5.09 -11.70 9.38
N VAL A 90 6.26 -11.57 10.02
CA VAL A 90 6.57 -10.51 11.01
C VAL A 90 7.56 -9.48 10.50
N LYS A 91 7.57 -9.24 9.19
CA LYS A 91 8.36 -8.17 8.56
C LYS A 91 7.45 -7.08 8.04
N ASP A 92 8.01 -5.88 7.96
CA ASP A 92 7.31 -4.71 7.46
C ASP A 92 6.77 -4.94 6.06
N LYS A 93 5.52 -4.52 5.87
CA LYS A 93 4.78 -4.68 4.62
C LYS A 93 4.06 -3.39 4.27
N ILE A 94 3.99 -3.10 2.96
CA ILE A 94 3.21 -1.99 2.43
C ILE A 94 2.26 -2.55 1.38
N TYR A 95 0.98 -2.65 1.73
CA TYR A 95 -0.10 -2.96 0.81
C TYR A 95 -0.49 -1.69 0.08
N ALA A 96 -0.63 -1.74 -1.25
CA ALA A 96 -1.04 -0.59 -2.03
C ALA A 96 -1.95 -1.03 -3.17
N ILE A 97 -2.99 -0.23 -3.42
CA ILE A 97 -3.81 -0.38 -4.63
C ILE A 97 -3.05 0.28 -5.77
N PRO A 98 -2.78 -0.41 -6.89
CA PRO A 98 -1.98 0.18 -7.95
C PRO A 98 -2.77 1.28 -8.66
N THR A 99 -2.05 2.32 -9.07
CA THR A 99 -2.61 3.46 -9.81
C THR A 99 -1.86 3.60 -11.13
N PRO A 100 -2.54 3.56 -12.28
CA PRO A 100 -1.89 3.68 -13.57
C PRO A 100 -1.37 5.10 -13.77
N THR A 101 -0.09 5.20 -14.15
CA THR A 101 0.60 6.47 -14.39
C THR A 101 1.13 6.55 -15.82
N GLY A 102 1.62 7.74 -16.19
CA GLY A 102 2.31 7.99 -17.46
C GLY A 102 1.48 7.62 -18.69
N ARG A 103 2.14 6.99 -19.69
CA ARG A 103 1.51 6.59 -20.96
C ARG A 103 0.40 5.55 -20.79
N SER A 104 0.35 4.84 -19.66
CA SER A 104 -0.71 3.88 -19.35
C SER A 104 -1.90 4.47 -18.60
N ALA A 105 -1.85 5.73 -18.17
CA ALA A 105 -2.94 6.34 -17.41
C ALA A 105 -4.26 6.39 -18.21
N ALA A 106 -4.17 6.62 -19.53
CA ALA A 106 -5.36 6.72 -20.39
C ALA A 106 -5.97 5.36 -20.76
N GLN A 107 -5.15 4.30 -20.83
CA GLN A 107 -5.56 2.94 -21.17
C GLN A 107 -4.67 1.95 -20.40
N PRO A 108 -5.00 1.67 -19.13
CA PRO A 108 -4.26 0.68 -18.37
C PRO A 108 -4.44 -0.69 -19.03
N ARG A 109 -3.33 -1.32 -19.41
CA ARG A 109 -3.34 -2.73 -19.80
C ARG A 109 -3.37 -3.56 -18.52
N THR A 110 -4.53 -4.09 -18.18
CA THR A 110 -4.71 -5.09 -17.12
C THR A 110 -4.75 -6.49 -17.72
N GLU A 111 -4.46 -7.50 -16.92
CA GLU A 111 -4.73 -8.88 -17.32
C GLU A 111 -6.26 -9.09 -17.44
N PRO A 112 -6.74 -10.02 -18.28
CA PRO A 112 -8.17 -10.31 -18.39
C PRO A 112 -8.81 -10.57 -17.02
N GLY A 113 -9.89 -9.86 -16.70
CA GLY A 113 -10.60 -9.98 -15.42
C GLY A 113 -10.08 -9.07 -14.29
N LEU A 114 -8.98 -8.34 -14.49
CA LEU A 114 -8.50 -7.33 -13.54
C LEU A 114 -8.99 -5.93 -13.93
N VAL A 115 -9.52 -5.20 -12.96
CA VAL A 115 -9.95 -3.80 -13.11
C VAL A 115 -9.12 -2.94 -12.16
N MET A 116 -8.53 -1.86 -12.70
CA MET A 116 -7.86 -0.86 -11.88
C MET A 116 -8.91 -0.09 -11.07
N GLN A 117 -8.78 -0.09 -9.75
CA GLN A 117 -9.68 0.65 -8.86
C GLN A 117 -9.31 2.14 -8.76
N LEU A 118 -8.05 2.49 -9.01
CA LEU A 118 -7.53 3.85 -8.94
C LEU A 118 -7.07 4.34 -10.32
N PRO A 119 -7.10 5.67 -10.58
CA PRO A 119 -7.69 6.71 -9.73
C PRO A 119 -9.22 6.62 -9.68
N ALA A 120 -9.82 7.00 -8.55
CA ALA A 120 -11.26 6.94 -8.35
C ALA A 120 -11.88 8.33 -8.12
N SER A 121 -12.75 8.77 -9.01
CA SER A 121 -13.44 10.06 -8.90
C SER A 121 -14.44 10.06 -7.75
N LEU A 122 -14.49 11.17 -7.00
CA LEU A 122 -15.47 11.36 -5.93
C LEU A 122 -16.63 12.22 -6.43
N ALA A 123 -17.85 11.80 -6.13
CA ALA A 123 -19.06 12.60 -6.28
C ALA A 123 -19.65 12.92 -4.90
N LEU A 124 -20.46 13.98 -4.83
CA LEU A 124 -21.07 14.41 -3.57
C LEU A 124 -21.95 13.30 -2.99
N ASP A 125 -21.73 13.01 -1.71
CA ASP A 125 -22.42 12.02 -0.89
C ASP A 125 -22.50 10.61 -1.49
N GLN A 126 -21.58 10.30 -2.40
CA GLN A 126 -21.43 8.98 -3.02
C GLN A 126 -20.10 8.38 -2.56
N PRO A 127 -20.13 7.39 -1.65
CA PRO A 127 -18.92 6.73 -1.19
C PRO A 127 -18.28 5.95 -2.35
N VAL A 128 -16.97 6.10 -2.48
CA VAL A 128 -16.16 5.19 -3.29
C VAL A 128 -15.57 4.14 -2.36
N ALA A 129 -15.87 2.86 -2.64
CA ALA A 129 -15.34 1.72 -1.93
C ALA A 129 -14.15 1.12 -2.70
N LEU A 130 -13.01 0.95 -2.03
CA LEU A 130 -11.77 0.44 -2.59
C LEU A 130 -11.34 -0.80 -1.80
N GLU A 131 -11.17 -1.92 -2.50
CA GLU A 131 -10.77 -3.20 -1.93
C GLU A 131 -9.24 -3.28 -1.77
N LEU A 132 -8.80 -3.58 -0.55
CA LEU A 132 -7.41 -3.74 -0.17
C LEU A 132 -7.22 -5.09 0.55
N PRO A 133 -6.78 -6.14 -0.16
CA PRO A 133 -6.46 -7.42 0.48
C PRO A 133 -5.18 -7.30 1.33
N ILE A 134 -5.26 -7.84 2.55
CA ILE A 134 -4.20 -7.83 3.55
C ILE A 134 -4.05 -9.24 4.13
N SER A 135 -2.87 -9.83 3.95
CA SER A 135 -2.56 -11.18 4.43
C SER A 135 -2.15 -11.25 5.91
N ASP A 136 -1.82 -10.10 6.51
CA ASP A 136 -1.32 -10.03 7.88
C ASP A 136 -2.42 -10.26 8.93
N ASP A 137 -2.11 -11.12 9.90
CA ASP A 137 -2.95 -11.39 11.08
C ASP A 137 -2.53 -10.46 12.22
N LEU A 138 -3.03 -9.22 12.20
CA LEU A 138 -2.67 -8.20 13.18
C LEU A 138 -3.09 -8.56 14.62
N PRO A 139 -4.28 -9.11 14.90
CA PRO A 139 -4.64 -9.54 16.25
C PRO A 139 -3.65 -10.55 16.84
N ARG A 140 -3.25 -11.57 16.05
CA ARG A 140 -2.26 -12.57 16.49
C ARG A 140 -0.92 -11.93 16.84
N TRP A 141 -0.40 -11.06 15.98
CA TRP A 141 0.93 -10.46 16.18
C TRP A 141 0.91 -9.31 17.20
N GLY A 142 -0.22 -8.63 17.36
CA GLY A 142 -0.47 -7.65 18.41
C GLY A 142 -0.44 -8.30 19.79
N ALA A 143 -1.08 -9.46 19.96
CA ALA A 143 -1.12 -10.20 21.23
C ALA A 143 0.28 -10.57 21.76
N VAL A 144 1.27 -10.76 20.87
CA VAL A 144 2.67 -11.05 21.23
C VAL A 144 3.58 -9.81 21.19
N GLY A 145 3.01 -8.61 21.02
CA GLY A 145 3.72 -7.33 21.05
C GLY A 145 4.69 -7.15 19.87
N ARG A 146 4.33 -7.66 18.68
CA ARG A 146 5.15 -7.56 17.47
C ARG A 146 4.73 -6.44 16.53
N VAL A 147 3.45 -6.06 16.52
CA VAL A 147 2.96 -4.93 15.72
C VAL A 147 3.44 -3.63 16.38
N HIS A 148 4.22 -2.84 15.63
CA HIS A 148 4.70 -1.54 16.08
C HIS A 148 3.73 -0.43 15.69
N GLU A 149 3.39 -0.35 14.40
CA GLU A 149 2.58 0.72 13.85
C GLU A 149 1.81 0.20 12.64
N VAL A 150 0.56 0.65 12.50
CA VAL A 150 -0.28 0.38 11.33
C VAL A 150 -0.71 1.73 10.77
N ILE A 151 -0.34 2.01 9.52
CA ILE A 151 -0.51 3.33 8.92
C ILE A 151 -1.29 3.21 7.62
N LEU A 152 -2.50 3.74 7.58
CA LEU A 152 -3.28 3.91 6.35
C LEU A 152 -3.04 5.29 5.78
N ARG A 153 -2.72 5.37 4.49
CA ARG A 153 -2.46 6.61 3.77
C ARG A 153 -3.38 6.69 2.57
N ILE A 154 -4.10 7.79 2.48
CA ILE A 154 -5.00 8.08 1.37
C ILE A 154 -4.59 9.42 0.79
N ARG A 155 -4.35 9.46 -0.51
CA ARG A 155 -4.06 10.69 -1.22
C ARG A 155 -5.22 11.14 -2.07
N LEU A 156 -5.68 12.36 -1.82
CA LEU A 156 -6.69 13.03 -2.62
C LEU A 156 -6.03 14.10 -3.49
N MET A 157 -6.32 14.05 -4.79
CA MET A 157 -5.86 15.04 -5.76
C MET A 157 -6.91 16.12 -5.92
N ARG A 158 -6.47 17.38 -6.03
CA ARG A 158 -7.35 18.56 -6.19
C ARG A 158 -8.34 18.74 -5.03
N ALA A 159 -8.06 18.15 -3.87
CA ALA A 159 -8.73 18.48 -2.63
C ALA A 159 -8.31 19.88 -2.17
N THR A 160 -9.19 20.56 -1.45
CA THR A 160 -8.94 21.84 -0.77
C THR A 160 -9.06 21.66 0.74
N ASP A 161 -8.76 22.72 1.49
CA ASP A 161 -9.01 22.79 2.93
C ASP A 161 -10.50 22.96 3.28
N ARG A 162 -11.29 23.48 2.34
CA ARG A 162 -12.75 23.69 2.46
C ARG A 162 -13.59 22.45 2.15
N ASP A 163 -13.03 21.43 1.51
CA ASP A 163 -13.75 20.17 1.27
C ASP A 163 -14.05 19.44 2.59
N ARG A 164 -15.28 18.91 2.74
CA ARG A 164 -15.64 18.01 3.85
C ARG A 164 -15.63 16.57 3.36
N LEU A 165 -14.80 15.74 3.98
CA LEU A 165 -14.59 14.34 3.63
C LEU A 165 -14.79 13.45 4.85
N SER A 166 -15.28 12.24 4.65
CA SER A 166 -15.25 11.16 5.63
C SER A 166 -14.52 9.94 5.06
N PHE A 167 -13.97 9.14 5.96
CA PHE A 167 -13.18 7.95 5.62
C PHE A 167 -13.65 6.79 6.49
N LYS A 168 -13.83 5.62 5.88
CA LYS A 168 -14.16 4.40 6.62
C LYS A 168 -13.20 3.28 6.26
N LEU A 169 -13.00 2.39 7.22
CA LEU A 169 -12.32 1.11 7.02
C LEU A 169 -13.27 0.01 7.51
N ASN A 170 -13.64 -0.91 6.62
CA ASN A 170 -14.57 -2.01 6.91
C ASN A 170 -15.93 -1.57 7.48
N GLY A 171 -16.40 -0.38 7.08
CA GLY A 171 -17.66 0.21 7.54
C GLY A 171 -17.53 1.10 8.78
N ASP A 172 -16.41 1.02 9.50
CA ASP A 172 -16.14 1.85 10.68
C ASP A 172 -15.51 3.18 10.28
N GLU A 173 -16.06 4.28 10.81
CA GLU A 173 -15.56 5.63 10.53
C GLU A 173 -14.21 5.87 11.21
N LEU A 174 -13.23 6.33 10.43
CA LEU A 174 -11.89 6.63 10.94
C LEU A 174 -11.90 8.00 11.62
N PRO A 175 -11.62 8.07 12.93
CA PRO A 175 -11.80 9.30 13.67
C PRO A 175 -10.71 10.34 13.36
N ALA A 176 -11.07 11.63 13.50
CA ALA A 176 -10.15 12.73 13.20
C ALA A 176 -8.88 12.73 14.07
N HIS A 177 -8.95 12.23 15.31
CA HIS A 177 -7.82 12.27 16.25
C HIS A 177 -6.67 11.31 15.89
N ILE A 178 -6.94 10.25 15.11
CA ILE A 178 -5.89 9.35 14.58
C ILE A 178 -5.37 9.80 13.21
N THR A 179 -5.88 10.91 12.68
CA THR A 179 -5.60 11.40 11.34
C THR A 179 -4.64 12.58 11.37
N ARG A 180 -3.64 12.55 10.49
CA ARG A 180 -2.82 13.70 10.13
C ARG A 180 -3.05 14.07 8.67
N LYS A 181 -3.48 15.31 8.43
CA LYS A 181 -3.57 15.90 7.09
C LYS A 181 -2.23 16.55 6.73
N ILE A 182 -1.67 16.23 5.57
CA ILE A 182 -0.44 16.82 5.04
C ILE A 182 -0.78 17.55 3.74
N ASP A 183 -0.49 18.85 3.72
CA ASP A 183 -0.69 19.73 2.57
C ASP A 183 0.44 19.57 1.54
N HIS A 184 0.08 19.04 0.36
CA HIS A 184 0.94 18.97 -0.82
C HIS A 184 0.31 19.76 -1.98
N ILE A 185 -0.38 20.88 -1.72
CA ILE A 185 -0.88 21.78 -2.75
C ILE A 185 0.28 22.40 -3.52
N TYR A 186 1.32 22.84 -2.81
CA TYR A 186 2.49 23.48 -3.39
C TYR A 186 3.77 22.79 -2.94
N GLN A 187 4.53 22.24 -3.89
CA GLN A 187 5.81 21.58 -3.64
C GLN A 187 6.88 22.10 -4.59
N MET A 188 7.96 22.66 -4.02
CA MET A 188 9.14 23.07 -4.80
C MET A 188 10.08 21.90 -5.10
N THR A 189 10.03 20.84 -4.31
CA THR A 189 10.82 19.63 -4.49
C THR A 189 9.92 18.41 -4.34
N ALA A 190 10.28 17.32 -5.03
CA ALA A 190 9.59 16.05 -4.93
C ALA A 190 10.62 14.91 -5.01
N PRO A 191 10.38 13.75 -4.38
CA PRO A 191 11.37 12.67 -4.36
C PRO A 191 11.76 12.14 -5.75
N ARG A 192 10.82 12.11 -6.71
CA ARG A 192 11.12 11.72 -8.10
C ARG A 192 10.66 12.77 -9.11
N TYR A 193 9.36 13.04 -9.14
CA TYR A 193 8.77 14.03 -10.03
C TYR A 193 7.64 14.76 -9.32
N ARG A 194 7.39 16.02 -9.68
CA ARG A 194 6.30 16.78 -9.07
C ARG A 194 4.96 16.23 -9.53
N SER A 195 4.06 16.05 -8.59
CA SER A 195 2.65 15.76 -8.82
C SER A 195 1.84 17.05 -8.66
N HIS A 196 0.58 17.02 -9.11
CA HIS A 196 -0.33 18.16 -8.95
C HIS A 196 -0.74 18.32 -7.47
N SER A 197 -1.41 19.44 -7.17
CA SER A 197 -1.92 19.75 -5.84
C SER A 197 -2.70 18.59 -5.22
N SER A 198 -2.36 18.26 -3.98
CA SER A 198 -2.94 17.11 -3.29
C SER A 198 -2.89 17.27 -1.77
N TYR A 199 -3.70 16.49 -1.09
CA TYR A 199 -3.61 16.26 0.34
C TYR A 199 -3.37 14.79 0.61
N TRP A 200 -2.51 14.51 1.59
CA TRP A 200 -2.41 13.19 2.19
C TRP A 200 -3.18 13.16 3.51
N PHE A 201 -3.99 12.13 3.69
CA PHE A 201 -4.64 11.79 4.94
C PHE A 201 -3.94 10.55 5.46
N VAL A 202 -3.22 10.70 6.58
CA VAL A 202 -2.39 9.66 7.18
C VAL A 202 -3.03 9.27 8.51
N PHE A 203 -3.61 8.07 8.56
CA PHE A 203 -4.24 7.49 9.74
C PHE A 203 -3.26 6.54 10.42
N ARG A 204 -3.02 6.74 11.71
CA ARG A 204 -2.29 5.79 12.56
C ARG A 204 -3.30 4.93 13.30
N LEU A 205 -3.52 3.71 12.83
CA LEU A 205 -4.57 2.84 13.32
C LEU A 205 -4.14 2.19 14.64
N ASP A 206 -5.00 2.34 15.66
CA ASP A 206 -4.90 1.58 16.90
C ASP A 206 -5.56 0.19 16.75
N GLU A 207 -5.46 -0.64 17.78
CA GLU A 207 -6.00 -2.01 17.78
C GLU A 207 -7.50 -2.09 17.49
N ALA A 208 -8.27 -1.06 17.86
CA ALA A 208 -9.72 -1.01 17.60
C ALA A 208 -10.04 -0.74 16.12
N HIS A 209 -9.10 -0.16 15.38
CA HIS A 209 -9.27 0.18 13.96
C HIS A 209 -8.32 -0.62 13.05
N TRP A 210 -7.69 -1.68 13.55
CA TRP A 210 -6.83 -2.53 12.72
C TRP A 210 -7.64 -3.22 11.61
N PRO A 211 -7.08 -3.31 10.38
CA PRO A 211 -7.70 -4.09 9.32
C PRO A 211 -7.74 -5.58 9.69
N ALA A 212 -8.73 -6.28 9.15
CA ALA A 212 -8.86 -7.72 9.27
C ALA A 212 -7.90 -8.43 8.31
N GLN A 213 -7.57 -9.69 8.61
CA GLN A 213 -6.94 -10.56 7.64
C GLN A 213 -7.93 -10.89 6.51
N GLY A 214 -7.56 -10.64 5.26
CA GLY A 214 -8.40 -10.82 4.07
C GLY A 214 -8.66 -9.52 3.33
N THR A 215 -9.77 -9.44 2.60
CA THR A 215 -10.18 -8.25 1.85
C THR A 215 -10.75 -7.21 2.81
N ASN A 216 -10.15 -6.02 2.83
CA ASN A 216 -10.64 -4.86 3.56
C ASN A 216 -11.20 -3.84 2.60
N VAL A 217 -12.16 -3.03 3.04
CA VAL A 217 -12.79 -1.99 2.23
C VAL A 217 -12.44 -0.62 2.82
N VAL A 218 -11.75 0.20 2.03
CA VAL A 218 -11.49 1.61 2.33
C VAL A 218 -12.54 2.44 1.61
N GLU A 219 -13.38 3.15 2.36
CA GLU A 219 -14.38 4.05 1.77
C GLU A 219 -13.97 5.51 1.95
N VAL A 220 -14.17 6.29 0.88
CA VAL A 220 -13.97 7.75 0.90
C VAL A 220 -15.23 8.42 0.40
N THR A 221 -15.77 9.35 1.19
CA THR A 221 -16.97 10.12 0.82
C THR A 221 -16.67 11.61 0.84
N LEU A 222 -17.06 12.31 -0.23
CA LEU A 222 -17.05 13.77 -0.30
C LEU A 222 -18.43 14.30 0.06
N HIS A 223 -18.54 15.00 1.19
CA HIS A 223 -19.80 15.58 1.65
C HIS A 223 -20.00 17.03 1.22
N GLU A 224 -18.90 17.75 1.04
CA GLU A 224 -18.93 19.15 0.65
C GLU A 224 -17.72 19.43 -0.24
N ARG A 225 -17.98 20.08 -1.37
CA ARG A 225 -16.95 20.50 -2.33
C ARG A 225 -16.86 22.01 -2.32
N ASP A 226 -15.65 22.54 -2.23
CA ASP A 226 -15.39 23.96 -2.45
C ASP A 226 -15.96 24.42 -3.80
N SER A 227 -16.86 25.41 -3.76
CA SER A 227 -17.53 25.96 -4.93
C SER A 227 -16.57 26.65 -5.91
N GLU A 228 -15.40 27.10 -5.44
CA GLU A 228 -14.39 27.75 -6.30
C GLU A 228 -13.48 26.71 -6.99
N ALA A 229 -13.47 25.46 -6.50
CA ALA A 229 -12.60 24.41 -7.00
C ALA A 229 -13.21 23.72 -8.24
N THR A 230 -12.89 24.27 -9.42
CA THR A 230 -13.39 23.79 -10.72
C THR A 230 -12.98 22.35 -11.12
N PRO A 231 -11.75 21.85 -10.82
CA PRO A 231 -11.38 20.50 -11.26
C PRO A 231 -12.00 19.40 -10.37
N HIS A 232 -12.38 18.26 -10.96
CA HIS A 232 -12.88 17.10 -10.20
C HIS A 232 -11.81 16.55 -9.24
N ILE A 233 -12.23 16.30 -8.00
CA ILE A 233 -11.48 15.64 -6.93
C ILE A 233 -11.55 14.11 -7.11
N TYR A 234 -10.45 13.42 -6.79
CA TYR A 234 -10.36 11.98 -6.89
C TYR A 234 -9.35 11.39 -5.91
N VAL A 235 -9.57 10.14 -5.52
CA VAL A 235 -8.60 9.30 -4.80
C VAL A 235 -7.53 8.84 -5.79
N ARG A 236 -6.27 9.11 -5.46
CA ARG A 236 -5.14 8.70 -6.30
C ARG A 236 -4.36 7.54 -5.72
N ASP A 237 -4.05 7.58 -4.43
CA ASP A 237 -3.19 6.60 -3.78
C ASP A 237 -3.89 6.09 -2.51
N VAL A 238 -3.87 4.77 -2.31
CA VAL A 238 -4.28 4.11 -1.06
C VAL A 238 -3.20 3.11 -0.69
N GLU A 239 -2.57 3.33 0.46
CA GLU A 239 -1.47 2.51 0.98
C GLU A 239 -1.71 2.17 2.44
N LEU A 240 -1.53 0.90 2.83
CA LEU A 240 -1.47 0.47 4.22
C LEU A 240 -0.08 -0.08 4.52
N GLU A 241 0.61 0.52 5.49
CA GLU A 241 1.89 0.03 6.00
C GLU A 241 1.69 -0.64 7.36
N VAL A 242 2.24 -1.84 7.51
CA VAL A 242 2.35 -2.53 8.79
C VAL A 242 3.83 -2.59 9.14
N ARG A 243 4.19 -2.07 10.31
CA ARG A 243 5.55 -2.10 10.85
C ARG A 243 5.61 -3.10 11.99
N TYR A 244 6.68 -3.88 12.02
CA TYR A 244 6.92 -4.89 13.03
C TYR A 244 8.19 -4.61 13.82
N LEU A 245 8.15 -4.94 15.10
CA LEU A 245 9.34 -5.03 15.93
C LEU A 245 10.02 -6.38 15.70
N ARG A 246 11.36 -6.41 15.80
CA ARG A 246 12.14 -7.65 15.88
C ARG A 246 11.95 -8.38 17.23
N GLY A 247 11.35 -7.73 18.21
CA GLY A 247 10.97 -8.22 19.53
C GLY A 247 10.31 -7.09 20.33
N LYS A 248 9.50 -7.39 21.36
CA LYS A 248 8.65 -6.41 22.06
C LYS A 248 9.36 -5.15 22.57
N SER A 249 10.65 -5.26 22.89
CA SER A 249 11.48 -4.15 23.40
C SER A 249 12.71 -3.89 22.52
N THR A 250 12.68 -4.35 21.27
CA THR A 250 13.79 -4.12 20.35
C THR A 250 13.72 -2.70 19.81
N HIS A 251 14.88 -2.03 19.78
CA HIS A 251 15.02 -0.71 19.18
C HIS A 251 14.60 -0.70 17.71
N LEU A 252 14.09 0.44 17.28
CA LEU A 252 13.82 0.79 15.90
C LEU A 252 15.06 1.47 15.28
N GLY A 253 15.10 1.51 13.95
CA GLY A 253 16.17 2.21 13.21
C GLY A 253 17.46 1.39 13.01
N GLU A 254 18.35 1.90 12.16
CA GLU A 254 19.68 1.30 11.94
C GLU A 254 20.63 1.71 13.06
N HIS A 255 21.54 0.82 13.49
CA HIS A 255 22.62 1.20 14.43
C HIS A 255 22.16 1.86 15.77
N ASN A 256 21.03 1.41 16.35
CA ASN A 256 20.45 1.96 17.59
C ASN A 256 19.93 3.41 17.49
N THR A 257 19.49 3.83 16.30
CA THR A 257 18.98 5.18 16.03
C THR A 257 17.46 5.27 16.19
N ASP A 258 16.94 4.69 17.28
CA ASP A 258 15.51 4.67 17.52
C ASP A 258 14.97 6.12 17.59
N PRO A 259 13.98 6.49 16.76
CA PRO A 259 13.47 7.86 16.70
C PRO A 259 12.89 8.35 18.04
N ASP A 260 12.47 7.44 18.91
CA ASP A 260 11.93 7.76 20.23
C ASP A 260 13.03 8.16 21.23
N LEU A 261 14.31 7.87 20.94
CA LEU A 261 15.45 8.30 21.74
C LEU A 261 15.89 9.74 21.44
N GLY A 262 15.24 10.40 20.46
CA GLY A 262 15.54 11.77 20.06
C GLY A 262 16.72 11.88 19.09
N PRO A 263 17.18 13.11 18.80
CA PRO A 263 18.23 13.34 17.83
C PRO A 263 19.59 12.79 18.29
N TYR A 264 20.36 12.27 17.33
CA TYR A 264 21.75 11.83 17.49
C TYR A 264 22.64 12.55 16.46
N GLU A 265 23.97 12.51 16.63
CA GLU A 265 24.92 13.35 15.88
C GLU A 265 24.80 13.30 14.35
N CYS A 266 24.32 12.19 13.77
CA CYS A 266 24.14 12.07 12.31
C CYS A 266 22.71 12.34 11.80
N ALA A 267 21.76 12.64 12.69
CA ALA A 267 20.39 13.03 12.32
C ALA A 267 20.14 14.55 12.40
N VAL A 268 21.16 15.34 12.76
CA VAL A 268 21.12 16.80 12.79
C VAL A 268 21.77 17.34 11.51
N THR A 269 21.05 17.30 10.39
CA THR A 269 21.36 18.10 9.19
C THR A 269 20.08 18.57 8.53
#